data_AF-A0A812Q2C1-F1
#
_entry.id   AF-A0A812Q2C1-F1
#
_cell.length_a   1.000
_cell.length_b   1.000
_cell.length_c   1.000
_cell.angle_alpha   90.00
_cell.angle_beta   90.00
_cell.angle_gamma   90.00
#
_symmetry.space_group_name_H-M   'P 1'
#
loop_
_entity.id
_entity.type
_entity.pdbx_description
1 polymer ?
#
loop_
_entity_poly.entity_id
_entity_poly.type
_entity_poly.pdbx_seq_one_letter_code
_entity_poly.pdbx_strand_id
1 'polypeptide(L)'
;MAFGPFVRILARIGMVAGGAIGRAVLEAYKEAAAGRGAAAAAAQKIARRRMSLDEAKKVLDADGVTSRSQIEERFQTLHSLNAPSEECPGSPYLQDRIAAAHKVVLENLETSNPSGQKAKPPEE
;
A
#
# COMPACT_ATOMS: atom_id res chain seq x y z
N MET A 1 -2.27 52.74 -34.09
CA MET A 1 -3.10 51.80 -33.30
C MET A 1 -3.07 50.41 -33.95
N ALA A 2 -2.08 49.57 -33.63
CA ALA A 2 -1.85 48.30 -34.34
C ALA A 2 -1.87 47.04 -33.44
N PHE A 3 -2.43 47.12 -32.22
CA PHE A 3 -2.53 45.98 -31.29
C PHE A 3 -3.92 45.31 -31.24
N GLY A 4 -4.97 45.94 -31.79
CA GLY A 4 -6.34 45.42 -31.73
C GLY A 4 -6.55 44.03 -32.35
N PRO A 5 -5.97 43.72 -33.54
CA PRO A 5 -6.12 42.40 -34.16
C PRO A 5 -5.42 41.29 -33.37
N PHE A 6 -4.22 41.56 -32.84
CA PHE A 6 -3.46 40.61 -32.03
C PHE A 6 -4.16 40.27 -30.71
N VAL A 7 -4.72 41.28 -30.03
CA VAL A 7 -5.50 41.07 -28.79
C VAL A 7 -6.74 40.21 -29.05
N ARG A 8 -7.43 40.39 -30.20
CA ARG A 8 -8.58 39.56 -30.59
C ARG A 8 -8.22 38.11 -30.84
N ILE A 9 -7.07 37.85 -31.46
CA ILE A 9 -6.58 36.49 -31.71
C ILE A 9 -6.21 35.81 -30.38
N LEU A 10 -5.47 36.50 -29.52
CA LEU A 10 -5.12 35.99 -28.18
C LEU A 10 -6.36 35.73 -27.31
N ALA A 11 -7.37 36.60 -27.37
CA ALA A 11 -8.62 36.39 -26.64
C ALA A 11 -9.40 35.16 -27.12
N ARG A 12 -9.40 34.87 -28.43
CA ARG A 12 -10.05 33.67 -28.99
C ARG A 12 -9.29 32.40 -28.63
N ILE A 13 -7.96 32.40 -28.71
CA ILE A 13 -7.13 31.27 -28.29
C ILE A 13 -7.31 31.02 -26.78
N GLY A 14 -7.28 32.08 -25.96
CA GLY A 14 -7.50 31.99 -24.52
C GLY A 14 -8.88 31.46 -24.14
N MET A 15 -9.95 31.91 -24.82
CA MET A 15 -11.31 31.39 -24.59
C MET A 15 -11.46 29.92 -24.96
N VAL A 16 -10.82 29.47 -26.05
CA VAL A 16 -10.91 28.07 -26.51
C VAL A 16 -10.02 27.14 -25.66
N ALA A 17 -8.82 27.57 -25.27
CA ALA A 17 -7.89 26.78 -24.47
C ALA A 17 -8.23 26.77 -22.96
N GLY A 18 -8.79 27.87 -22.44
CA GLY A 18 -9.06 28.02 -21.00
C GLY A 18 -10.18 27.12 -20.48
N GLY A 19 -11.19 26.82 -21.30
CA GLY A 19 -12.35 26.04 -20.88
C GLY A 19 -12.04 24.58 -20.53
N ALA A 20 -11.18 23.92 -21.32
CA ALA A 20 -10.79 22.52 -21.09
C ALA A 20 -9.78 22.39 -19.95
N ILE A 21 -8.80 23.28 -19.88
CA ILE A 21 -7.76 23.28 -18.83
C ILE A 21 -8.39 23.62 -17.47
N GLY A 22 -9.29 24.59 -17.41
CA GLY A 22 -9.95 24.98 -16.16
C GLY A 22 -10.82 23.88 -15.56
N ARG A 23 -11.58 23.15 -16.38
CA ARG A 23 -12.39 22.00 -15.90
C ARG A 23 -11.51 20.87 -15.37
N ALA A 24 -10.43 20.54 -16.07
CA ALA A 24 -9.50 19.50 -15.63
C ALA A 24 -8.81 19.84 -14.29
N VAL A 25 -8.43 21.10 -14.07
CA VAL A 25 -7.86 21.55 -12.80
C VAL A 25 -8.89 21.48 -11.66
N LEU A 26 -10.14 21.86 -11.92
CA LEU A 26 -11.23 21.75 -10.94
C LEU A 26 -11.55 20.30 -10.58
N GLU A 27 -11.55 19.40 -11.56
CA GLU A 27 -11.75 17.96 -11.34
C GLU A 27 -10.59 17.36 -10.55
N ALA A 28 -9.34 17.67 -10.91
CA ALA A 28 -8.17 17.23 -10.14
C ALA A 28 -8.17 17.77 -8.71
N TYR A 29 -8.61 19.01 -8.49
CA TYR A 29 -8.75 19.59 -7.15
C TYR A 29 -9.84 18.87 -6.35
N LYS A 30 -10.99 18.59 -6.97
CA LYS A 30 -12.07 17.81 -6.34
C LYS A 30 -11.63 16.39 -6.00
N GLU A 31 -10.90 15.72 -6.88
CA GLU A 31 -10.34 14.39 -6.64
C GLU A 31 -9.29 14.40 -5.53
N ALA A 32 -8.42 15.41 -5.48
CA ALA A 32 -7.45 15.59 -4.41
C ALA A 32 -8.15 15.86 -3.06
N ALA A 33 -9.13 16.77 -3.03
CA ALA A 33 -9.91 17.08 -1.83
C ALA A 33 -10.76 15.89 -1.34
N ALA A 34 -11.27 15.06 -2.26
CA ALA A 34 -11.99 13.84 -1.93
C ALA A 34 -11.06 12.66 -1.55
N GLY A 35 -9.73 12.87 -1.53
CA GLY A 35 -8.76 11.82 -1.24
C GLY A 35 -8.74 10.68 -2.27
N ARG A 36 -9.11 10.96 -3.52
CA ARG A 36 -9.18 10.00 -4.64
C ARG A 36 -8.21 10.33 -5.78
N GLY A 37 -7.37 11.35 -5.61
CA GLY A 37 -6.35 11.72 -6.60
C GLY A 37 -5.30 10.62 -6.83
N ALA A 38 -4.37 10.86 -7.77
CA ALA A 38 -3.36 9.89 -8.19
C ALA A 38 -2.59 9.22 -7.03
N ALA A 39 -2.30 9.96 -5.97
CA ALA A 39 -1.65 9.42 -4.76
C ALA A 39 -2.52 8.36 -4.03
N ALA A 40 -3.83 8.59 -3.94
CA ALA A 40 -4.75 7.64 -3.33
C ALA A 40 -4.99 6.41 -4.21
N ALA A 41 -5.03 6.59 -5.54
CA ALA A 41 -5.08 5.47 -6.48
C ALA A 41 -3.80 4.61 -6.41
N ALA A 42 -2.63 5.24 -6.27
CA ALA A 42 -1.36 4.56 -6.06
C ALA A 42 -1.35 3.81 -4.71
N ALA A 43 -1.80 4.46 -3.63
CA ALA A 43 -1.94 3.84 -2.32
C ALA A 43 -2.90 2.64 -2.35
N GLN A 44 -4.05 2.75 -3.02
CA GLN A 44 -4.98 1.64 -3.22
C GLN A 44 -4.37 0.50 -4.03
N LYS A 45 -3.56 0.80 -5.06
CA LYS A 45 -2.87 -0.21 -5.85
C LYS A 45 -1.80 -0.95 -5.04
N ILE A 46 -1.09 -0.24 -4.16
CA ILE A 46 -0.14 -0.84 -3.21
C ILE A 46 -0.88 -1.67 -2.15
N ALA A 47 -1.98 -1.15 -1.60
CA ALA A 47 -2.81 -1.86 -0.63
C ALA A 47 -3.41 -3.14 -1.23
N ARG A 48 -3.87 -3.13 -2.49
CA ARG A 48 -4.35 -4.32 -3.22
C ARG A 48 -3.27 -5.36 -3.49
N ARG A 49 -1.99 -4.97 -3.47
CA ARG A 49 -0.84 -5.89 -3.59
C ARG A 49 -0.47 -6.51 -2.24
N ARG A 50 -0.92 -5.96 -1.11
CA ARG A 50 -0.73 -6.58 0.20
C ARG A 50 -1.73 -7.72 0.37
N MET A 51 -1.24 -8.81 0.95
CA MET A 51 -2.05 -9.93 1.40
C MET A 51 -3.07 -9.42 2.43
N SER A 52 -4.33 -9.86 2.31
CA SER A 52 -5.35 -9.50 3.30
C SER A 52 -5.07 -10.19 4.64
N LEU A 53 -5.57 -9.65 5.75
CA LEU A 53 -5.37 -10.26 7.07
C LEU A 53 -6.00 -11.66 7.17
N ASP A 54 -7.19 -11.84 6.61
CA ASP A 54 -7.88 -13.14 6.58
C ASP A 54 -7.08 -14.19 5.81
N GLU A 55 -6.56 -13.80 4.64
CA GLU A 55 -5.68 -14.65 3.84
C GLU A 55 -4.36 -14.96 4.57
N ALA A 56 -3.76 -13.97 5.23
CA ALA A 56 -2.53 -14.14 5.99
C ALA A 56 -2.70 -15.13 7.16
N LYS A 57 -3.83 -15.05 7.88
CA LYS A 57 -4.16 -16.01 8.94
C LYS A 57 -4.31 -17.43 8.40
N LYS A 58 -4.96 -17.59 7.25
CA LYS A 58 -5.10 -18.89 6.59
C LYS A 58 -3.77 -19.46 6.10
N VAL A 59 -2.91 -18.62 5.50
CA VAL A 59 -1.58 -19.04 5.02
C VAL A 59 -0.69 -19.50 6.17
N LEU A 60 -0.77 -18.85 7.33
CA LEU A 60 0.03 -19.20 8.52
C LEU A 60 -0.64 -20.20 9.46
N ASP A 61 -1.85 -20.66 9.16
CA ASP A 61 -2.66 -21.46 10.09
C ASP A 61 -2.73 -20.81 11.49
N ALA A 62 -2.98 -19.50 11.48
CA ALA A 62 -2.91 -18.64 12.67
C ALA A 62 -4.30 -18.30 13.25
N ASP A 63 -5.34 -19.06 12.89
CA ASP A 63 -6.67 -18.89 13.46
C ASP A 63 -6.65 -19.24 14.96
N GLY A 64 -6.96 -18.24 15.80
CA GLY A 64 -6.89 -18.38 17.26
C GLY A 64 -5.51 -18.17 17.87
N VAL A 65 -4.48 -17.86 17.08
CA VAL A 65 -3.15 -17.50 17.60
C VAL A 65 -3.16 -16.07 18.15
N THR A 66 -2.71 -15.90 19.39
CA THR A 66 -2.82 -14.62 20.12
C THR A 66 -1.48 -14.04 20.56
N SER A 67 -0.37 -14.77 20.41
CA SER A 67 0.95 -14.35 20.86
C SER A 67 1.98 -14.31 19.73
N ARG A 68 2.92 -13.36 19.85
CA ARG A 68 4.05 -13.22 18.91
C ARG A 68 4.87 -14.51 18.79
N SER A 69 5.07 -15.23 19.90
CA SER A 69 5.85 -16.48 19.93
C SER A 69 5.21 -17.57 19.08
N GLN A 70 3.88 -17.76 19.19
CA GLN A 70 3.17 -18.77 18.43
C GLN A 70 3.16 -18.46 16.93
N ILE A 71 3.06 -17.18 16.56
CA ILE A 71 3.16 -16.75 15.16
C ILE A 71 4.54 -17.09 14.59
N GLU A 72 5.60 -16.80 15.34
CA GLU A 72 6.98 -17.07 14.93
C GLU A 72 7.23 -18.58 14.79
N GLU A 73 6.73 -19.41 15.72
CA GLU A 73 6.83 -20.86 15.65
C GLU A 73 6.13 -21.43 14.40
N ARG A 74 4.91 -20.94 14.10
CA ARG A 74 4.19 -21.32 12.88
C ARG A 74 4.92 -20.90 11.62
N PHE A 75 5.43 -19.67 11.61
CA PHE A 75 6.25 -19.16 10.51
C PHE A 75 7.46 -20.06 10.27
N GLN A 76 8.26 -20.33 11.31
CA GLN A 76 9.47 -21.16 11.19
C GLN A 76 9.14 -22.56 10.67
N THR A 77 8.10 -23.19 11.20
CA THR A 77 7.66 -24.53 10.77
C THR A 77 7.27 -24.55 9.30
N LEU A 78 6.40 -23.65 8.87
CA LEU A 78 5.92 -23.62 7.48
C LEU A 78 7.02 -23.18 6.52
N HIS A 79 7.86 -22.23 6.92
CA HIS A 79 8.96 -21.74 6.10
C HIS A 79 10.05 -22.80 5.92
N SER A 80 10.39 -23.56 6.97
CA SER A 80 11.37 -24.66 6.87
C SER A 80 10.85 -25.82 6.04
N LEU A 81 9.57 -26.17 6.16
CA LEU A 81 8.95 -27.25 5.35
C LEU A 81 8.92 -26.91 3.85
N ASN A 82 8.91 -25.63 3.50
CA ASN A 82 8.90 -25.16 2.10
C ASN A 82 10.28 -24.70 1.62
N ALA A 83 11.31 -24.79 2.46
CA ALA A 83 12.70 -24.53 2.11
C ALA A 83 13.22 -25.58 1.12
N PRO A 84 14.17 -25.21 0.23
CA PRO A 84 14.88 -26.21 -0.56
C PRO A 84 15.64 -27.16 0.36
N SER A 85 15.50 -28.46 0.09
CA SER A 85 16.22 -29.56 0.74
C SER A 85 16.80 -30.51 -0.33
N GLU A 86 17.54 -31.52 0.10
CA GLU A 86 18.08 -32.54 -0.80
C GLU A 86 16.98 -33.36 -1.49
N GLU A 87 15.83 -33.50 -0.84
CA GLU A 87 14.70 -34.34 -1.28
C GLU A 87 13.65 -33.54 -2.06
N CYS A 88 13.56 -32.23 -1.81
CA CYS A 88 12.56 -31.36 -2.42
C CYS A 88 13.19 -30.00 -2.78
N PRO A 89 13.05 -29.50 -4.02
CA PRO A 89 13.57 -28.18 -4.39
C PRO A 89 12.90 -27.01 -3.65
N GLY A 90 11.85 -27.28 -2.86
CA GLY A 90 11.07 -26.25 -2.18
C GLY A 90 10.25 -25.40 -3.15
N SER A 91 9.64 -24.33 -2.64
CA SER A 91 8.91 -23.37 -3.47
C SER A 91 9.20 -21.93 -3.04
N PRO A 92 9.96 -21.16 -3.83
CA PRO A 92 10.21 -19.75 -3.54
C PRO A 92 8.92 -18.95 -3.40
N TYR A 93 7.92 -19.24 -4.24
CA TYR A 93 6.62 -18.59 -4.17
C TYR A 93 5.92 -18.85 -2.83
N LEU A 94 5.97 -20.08 -2.31
CA LEU A 94 5.35 -20.40 -1.02
C LEU A 94 6.12 -19.75 0.13
N GLN A 95 7.44 -19.72 0.09
CA GLN A 95 8.26 -19.01 1.08
C GLN A 95 7.93 -17.52 1.11
N ASP A 96 7.89 -16.86 -0.05
CA ASP A 96 7.53 -15.44 -0.16
C ASP A 96 6.11 -15.16 0.38
N ARG A 97 5.16 -16.07 0.09
CA ARG A 97 3.78 -15.97 0.58
C ARG A 97 3.70 -16.15 2.10
N ILE A 98 4.42 -17.11 2.66
CA ILE A 98 4.50 -17.36 4.11
C ILE A 98 5.16 -16.16 4.81
N ALA A 99 6.24 -15.61 4.26
CA ALA A 99 6.90 -14.42 4.80
C ALA A 99 6.01 -13.17 4.73
N ALA A 100 5.28 -12.98 3.64
CA ALA A 100 4.30 -11.90 3.51
C ALA A 100 3.15 -12.04 4.52
N ALA A 101 2.63 -13.26 4.72
CA ALA A 101 1.61 -13.54 5.72
C ALA A 101 2.11 -13.23 7.14
N HIS A 102 3.34 -13.65 7.45
CA HIS A 102 4.00 -13.38 8.74
C HIS A 102 4.05 -11.90 9.07
N LYS A 103 4.50 -11.10 8.11
CA LYS A 103 4.53 -9.64 8.26
C LYS A 103 3.15 -9.05 8.53
N VAL A 104 2.13 -9.48 7.79
CA VAL A 104 0.75 -8.95 7.94
C VAL A 104 0.15 -9.29 9.30
N VAL A 105 0.34 -10.52 9.78
CA VAL A 105 -0.20 -10.96 11.09
C VAL A 105 0.53 -10.26 12.24
N LEU A 106 1.86 -10.12 12.17
CA LEU A 106 2.66 -9.37 13.15
C LEU A 106 2.25 -7.89 13.24
N GLU A 107 2.19 -7.20 12.09
CA GLU A 107 1.78 -5.79 12.05
C GLU A 107 0.38 -5.60 12.65
N ASN A 108 -0.55 -6.53 12.39
CA ASN A 108 -1.89 -6.49 12.97
C ASN A 108 -1.90 -6.71 14.48
N LEU A 109 -1.06 -7.63 14.98
CA LEU A 109 -0.91 -7.89 16.41
C LEU A 109 -0.30 -6.69 17.16
N GLU A 110 0.70 -6.03 16.58
CA GLU A 110 1.29 -4.80 17.11
C GLU A 110 0.29 -3.63 17.11
N THR A 111 -0.51 -3.50 16.04
CA THR A 111 -1.57 -2.47 15.96
C THR A 111 -2.69 -2.71 16.98
N SER A 112 -3.00 -3.99 17.26
CA SER A 112 -4.05 -4.38 18.20
C SER A 112 -3.62 -4.32 19.67
N ASN A 113 -2.32 -4.27 19.96
CA ASN A 113 -1.74 -4.11 21.30
C ASN A 113 -1.06 -2.73 21.48
N PRO A 114 -1.82 -1.65 21.74
CA PRO A 114 -1.25 -0.32 21.91
C PRO A 114 -0.45 -0.12 23.22
N SER A 115 -0.28 -1.15 24.06
CA SER A 115 0.45 -1.10 25.34
C SER A 115 1.93 -1.53 25.28
N GLY A 116 2.47 -1.85 24.09
CA GLY A 116 3.88 -2.23 23.90
C GLY A 116 4.78 -1.05 23.50
N GLN A 117 5.34 -0.36 24.50
CA GLN A 117 6.50 0.55 24.46
C GLN A 117 7.11 0.88 23.08
N LYS A 118 6.88 2.10 22.58
CA LYS A 118 7.94 2.83 21.90
C LYS A 118 8.97 3.24 22.95
N ALA A 119 10.00 2.42 23.17
CA ALA A 119 11.19 2.86 23.89
C ALA A 119 11.83 4.01 23.09
N LYS A 120 11.77 5.23 23.64
CA LYS A 120 12.48 6.40 23.15
C LYS A 120 13.99 6.06 23.12
N PRO A 121 14.73 6.27 22.01
CA PRO A 121 16.17 6.08 22.03
C PRO A 121 16.80 7.04 23.05
N PRO A 122 17.85 6.63 23.79
CA PRO A 122 18.56 7.53 24.68
C PRO A 122 19.16 8.66 23.83
N GLU A 123 18.82 9.89 24.19
CA GLU A 123 19.53 11.08 23.71
C GLU A 123 20.92 11.03 24.35
N GLU A 124 21.95 10.79 23.55
CA GLU A 124 23.35 11.02 23.91
C GLU A 124 23.70 12.52 23.83
#